data_AF-A0A920EM93-F1
#
_entry.id   AF-A0A920EM93-F1
#
_cell.length_a   1.000
_cell.length_b   1.000
_cell.length_c   1.000
_cell.angle_alpha   90.00
_cell.angle_beta   90.00
_cell.angle_gamma   90.00
#
_symmetry.space_group_name_H-M   'P 1'
#
loop_
_entity.id
_entity.type
_entity.pdbx_description
1 polymer ?
#
loop_
_entity_poly.entity_id
_entity_poly.type
_entity_poly.pdbx_seq_one_letter_code
_entity_poly.pdbx_strand_id
1 'polypeptide(L)' 'MHTSSIRGFLHAFFILKRVDFYSSNRDIINDFQKKPGLVHISKKRGIDVSQVYDIIKTHDINVLNTNIIKLMEFK' A
#
# COMPACT_ATOMS: atom_id res chain seq x y z
N MET A 1 8.43 7.13 -22.85
CA MET A 1 6.98 7.26 -22.59
C MET A 1 6.69 8.71 -22.23
N HIS A 2 6.05 9.47 -23.11
CA HIS A 2 5.70 10.86 -22.83
C HIS A 2 4.55 10.90 -21.82
N THR A 3 4.81 11.40 -20.61
CA THR A 3 3.80 11.72 -19.60
C THR A 3 3.13 13.06 -19.92
N SER A 4 2.57 13.22 -21.12
CA SER A 4 2.04 14.51 -21.58
C SER A 4 0.69 14.90 -20.93
N SER A 5 0.20 14.16 -19.93
CA SER A 5 -0.93 14.59 -19.10
C SER A 5 -0.63 14.41 -17.61
N ILE A 6 -1.05 15.39 -16.79
CA ILE A 6 -1.01 15.35 -15.32
C ILE A 6 -1.65 14.04 -14.80
N ARG A 7 -2.71 13.58 -15.49
CA ARG A 7 -3.40 12.31 -15.21
C ARG A 7 -2.46 11.11 -15.32
N GLY A 8 -1.67 11.03 -16.41
CA GLY A 8 -0.70 9.94 -16.61
C GLY A 8 0.46 9.98 -15.60
N PHE A 9 0.91 11.17 -15.21
CA PHE A 9 1.91 11.32 -14.15
C PHE A 9 1.38 10.84 -12.80
N LEU A 10 0.20 11.30 -12.38
CA LEU A 10 -0.43 10.87 -11.13
C LEU A 10 -0.66 9.35 -11.10
N HIS A 11 -1.12 8.79 -12.22
CA HIS A 11 -1.31 7.35 -12.39
C HIS A 11 -0.01 6.57 -12.14
N ALA A 12 1.07 6.90 -12.86
CA ALA A 12 2.37 6.25 -12.70
C ALA A 12 2.94 6.43 -11.29
N PHE A 13 2.81 7.63 -10.72
CA PHE A 13 3.29 7.94 -9.37
C PHE A 13 2.62 7.07 -8.29
N PHE A 14 1.29 6.99 -8.29
CA PHE A 14 0.57 6.19 -7.28
C PHE A 14 0.83 4.69 -7.43
N ILE A 15 0.99 4.20 -8.66
CA ILE A 15 1.36 2.80 -8.90
C ILE A 15 2.77 2.51 -8.37
N LEU A 16 3.76 3.33 -8.73
CA LEU A 16 5.15 3.15 -8.27
C LEU A 16 5.23 3.25 -6.74
N LYS A 17 4.61 4.27 -6.14
CA LYS A 17 4.56 4.43 -4.68
C LYS A 17 3.91 3.24 -3.97
N ARG A 18 2.84 2.67 -4.53
CA ARG A 18 2.22 1.45 -3.98
C ARG A 18 3.20 0.27 -4.01
N VAL A 19 3.89 0.07 -5.14
CA VAL A 19 4.83 -1.05 -5.32
C VAL A 19 6.03 -0.92 -4.37
N ASP A 20 6.62 0.27 -4.26
CA ASP A 20 7.73 0.54 -3.36
C ASP A 20 7.29 0.33 -1.90
N PHE A 21 6.14 0.89 -1.51
CA PHE A 21 5.62 0.75 -0.17
C PHE A 21 5.31 -0.70 0.21
N TYR A 22 4.69 -1.46 -0.71
CA TYR A 22 4.43 -2.88 -0.49
C TYR A 22 5.75 -3.67 -0.38
N SER A 23 6.73 -3.41 -1.24
CA SER A 23 8.02 -4.11 -1.21
C SER A 23 8.74 -3.90 0.11
N SER A 24 8.81 -2.67 0.61
CA SER A 24 9.47 -2.34 1.88
C SER A 24 8.75 -2.90 3.12
N ASN A 25 7.45 -3.17 3.03
CA ASN A 25 6.62 -3.60 4.17
C ASN A 25 5.99 -4.99 3.97
N ARG A 26 6.44 -5.73 2.97
CA ARG A 26 5.83 -6.97 2.46
C ARG A 26 5.59 -7.97 3.57
N ASP A 27 6.57 -8.11 4.44
CA ASP A 27 6.58 -9.05 5.54
C ASP A 27 5.47 -8.81 6.57
N ILE A 28 5.24 -7.54 6.93
CA ILE A 28 4.20 -7.13 7.88
C ILE A 28 2.82 -7.26 7.23
N ILE A 29 2.70 -6.83 5.97
CA ILE A 29 1.44 -6.92 5.21
C ILE A 29 1.04 -8.38 5.02
N ASN A 30 1.97 -9.26 4.64
CA ASN A 30 1.70 -10.68 4.45
C ASN A 30 1.35 -11.38 5.77
N ASP A 31 2.02 -11.03 6.87
CA ASP A 31 1.67 -11.56 8.19
C ASP A 31 0.24 -11.16 8.59
N PHE A 32 -0.14 -9.91 8.33
CA PHE A 32 -1.50 -9.43 8.58
C PHE A 32 -2.54 -10.11 7.70
N GLN A 33 -2.26 -10.31 6.42
CA GLN A 33 -3.15 -11.03 5.50
C GLN A 33 -3.34 -12.49 5.89
N LYS A 34 -2.30 -13.17 6.39
CA LYS A 34 -2.36 -14.56 6.84
C LYS A 34 -3.11 -14.69 8.17
N LYS A 35 -2.82 -13.80 9.12
CA LYS A 35 -3.44 -13.80 10.45
C LYS A 35 -3.60 -12.35 10.92
N PRO A 36 -4.79 -11.76 10.73
CA PRO A 36 -5.04 -10.40 11.17
C PRO A 36 -4.80 -10.24 12.68
N GLY A 37 -4.20 -9.11 13.08
CA GLY A 37 -4.01 -8.76 14.49
C GLY A 37 -2.71 -8.00 14.74
N LEU A 38 -2.84 -6.74 15.17
CA LEU A 38 -1.71 -5.82 15.26
C LEU A 38 -0.72 -6.21 16.37
N VAL A 39 -1.24 -6.62 17.53
CA VAL A 39 -0.44 -6.92 18.73
C VAL A 39 0.49 -8.12 18.52
N HIS A 40 0.01 -9.19 17.88
CA HIS A 40 0.84 -10.37 17.67
C HIS A 40 1.92 -10.14 16.59
N ILE A 41 1.61 -9.35 15.56
CA ILE A 41 2.57 -8.95 14.51
C ILE A 41 3.64 -8.03 15.09
N SER A 42 3.24 -7.04 15.89
CA SER A 42 4.15 -6.15 16.62
C SER A 42 5.14 -6.97 17.45
N LYS A 43 4.66 -7.91 18.26
CA LYS A 43 5.50 -8.81 19.05
C LYS A 43 6.42 -9.68 18.18
N LYS A 44 5.92 -10.25 17.08
CA LYS A 44 6.69 -11.10 16.17
C LYS A 44 7.82 -10.34 15.48
N ARG A 45 7.58 -9.09 15.10
CA ARG A 45 8.49 -8.27 14.29
C ARG A 45 9.35 -7.31 15.11
N GLY A 46 9.12 -7.21 16.42
CA GLY A 46 9.89 -6.34 17.31
C GLY A 46 9.67 -4.85 17.05
N ILE A 47 8.48 -4.47 16.58
CA ILE A 47 8.13 -3.09 16.22
C ILE A 47 6.90 -2.63 17.01
N ASP A 48 6.68 -1.33 17.10
CA ASP A 48 5.55 -0.80 17.85
C ASP A 48 4.21 -1.11 17.18
N VAL A 49 3.16 -1.28 17.99
CA VAL A 49 1.80 -1.58 17.48
C VAL A 49 1.29 -0.45 16.57
N SER A 50 1.61 0.82 16.87
CA SER A 50 1.25 1.95 16.02
C SER A 50 1.95 1.88 14.66
N GLN A 51 3.20 1.42 14.60
CA GLN A 51 3.92 1.24 13.33
C GLN A 51 3.27 0.15 12.49
N VAL A 52 2.86 -0.98 13.09
CA VAL A 52 2.10 -2.01 12.38
C VAL A 52 0.79 -1.42 11.83
N TYR A 53 0.06 -0.68 12.66
CA TYR A 53 -1.19 -0.04 12.25
C TYR A 53 -0.99 0.90 11.05
N ASP A 54 0.00 1.79 11.11
CA ASP A 54 0.28 2.78 10.06
C ASP A 54 0.67 2.10 8.75
N ILE A 55 1.43 1.01 8.83
CA ILE A 55 1.82 0.21 7.66
C ILE A 55 0.60 -0.40 6.98
N ILE A 56 -0.27 -1.06 7.74
CA ILE A 56 -1.48 -1.70 7.20
C ILE A 56 -2.44 -0.66 6.65
N LYS A 57 -2.71 0.42 7.40
CA LYS A 57 -3.54 1.54 6.96
C LYS A 57 -3.06 2.14 5.64
N THR A 58 -1.76 2.39 5.51
CA THR A 58 -1.18 2.97 4.30
C THR A 58 -1.26 2.00 3.13
N HIS A 59 -1.07 0.70 3.36
CA HIS A 59 -1.26 -0.33 2.33
C HIS A 59 -2.70 -0.32 1.79
N ASP A 60 -3.69 -0.30 2.67
CA ASP A 60 -5.11 -0.34 2.28
C ASP A 60 -5.51 0.90 1.48
N ILE A 61 -5.04 2.09 1.90
CA ILE A 61 -5.26 3.35 1.16
C ILE A 61 -4.62 3.26 -0.24
N ASN A 62 -3.40 2.72 -0.36
CA ASN A 62 -2.74 2.56 -1.64
C ASN A 62 -3.48 1.60 -2.58
N VAL A 63 -4.04 0.51 -2.04
CA VAL A 63 -4.89 -0.41 -2.80
C VAL A 63 -6.17 0.28 -3.27
N LEU A 64 -6.84 1.02 -2.39
CA LEU A 64 -8.05 1.78 -2.71
C LEU A 64 -7.78 2.81 -3.82
N ASN A 65 -6.74 3.63 -3.69
CA ASN A 65 -6.36 4.62 -4.69
C ASN A 65 -6.08 3.99 -6.05
N THR A 66 -5.39 2.85 -6.07
CA THR A 66 -5.12 2.13 -7.32
C THR A 66 -6.41 1.64 -7.97
N ASN A 67 -7.37 1.15 -7.19
CA ASN A 67 -8.65 0.68 -7.71
C ASN A 67 -9.48 1.84 -8.27
N ILE A 68 -9.53 2.99 -7.58
CA ILE A 68 -10.22 4.20 -8.07
C ILE A 68 -9.61 4.66 -9.40
N ILE A 69 -8.27 4.72 -9.46
CA ILE A 69 -7.56 5.11 -10.67
C ILE A 69 -7.92 4.18 -11.83
N LYS A 70 -7.88 2.86 -11.64
CA LYS A 70 -8.29 1.88 -12.67
C LYS A 70 -9.74 2.07 -13.10
N LEU A 71 -10.67 2.31 -12.17
CA LEU A 71 -12.07 2.57 -12.50
C LEU A 71 -12.25 3.83 -13.35
N MET A 72 -11.39 4.84 -13.16
CA MET A 72 -11.39 6.05 -13.99
C MET A 72 -10.83 5.83 -15.41
N GLU A 73 -10.15 4.71 -15.68
CA GLU A 73 -9.66 4.33 -17.02
C GLU A 73 -10.73 3.60 -17.85
N PHE A 74 -11.67 2.91 -17.19
CA PHE A 74 -12.80 2.25 -17.85
C PHE A 74 -13.94 3.20 -18.22
N LYS A 75 -13.85 4.47 -17.84
CA LYS A 75 -14.85 5.52 -18.05
C LYS A 75 -14.37 6.52 -19.10
#